data_AF-A0A4Q0LM94-F1
#
_entry.id   AF-A0A4Q0LM94-F1
#
_cell.length_a   1.000
_cell.length_b   1.000
_cell.length_c   1.000
_cell.angle_alpha   90.00
_cell.angle_beta   90.00
_cell.angle_gamma   90.00
#
_symmetry.space_group_name_H-M   'P 1'
#
loop_
_entity.id
_entity.type
_entity.pdbx_description
1 polymer ?
#
loop_
_entity_poly.entity_id
_entity_poly.type
_entity_poly.pdbx_seq_one_letter_code
_entity_poly.pdbx_strand_id
1 'polypeptide(L)' 'MTNSNSSISKHYHQLNSEQRGQIQALLDSGITSCTAIAQEVGCHKSTISREIRRGS' A
#
# COMPACT_ATOMS: atom_id res chain seq x y z
N MET A 1 37.41 -1.01 8.31
CA MET A 1 36.09 -0.47 8.69
C MET A 1 35.03 -1.37 8.04
N THR A 2 34.47 -2.30 8.79
CA THR A 2 33.41 -3.20 8.30
C THR A 2 32.07 -2.49 8.51
N ASN A 3 31.43 -2.02 7.43
CA ASN A 3 30.06 -1.53 7.52
C ASN A 3 29.14 -2.73 7.77
N SER A 4 28.80 -2.94 9.04
CA SER A 4 27.69 -3.80 9.46
C SER A 4 26.40 -3.20 8.92
N ASN A 5 26.05 -3.56 7.69
CA ASN A 5 24.76 -3.26 7.10
C ASN A 5 23.74 -4.15 7.82
N SER A 6 23.28 -3.70 9.00
CA SER A 6 22.21 -4.34 9.74
C SER A 6 21.03 -4.46 8.79
N SER A 7 20.80 -5.67 8.28
CA SER A 7 19.63 -6.06 7.53
C SER A 7 18.43 -5.91 8.48
N ILE A 8 17.97 -4.68 8.65
CA ILE A 8 16.68 -4.39 9.24
C ILE A 8 15.73 -5.13 8.31
N SER A 9 15.20 -6.26 8.80
CA SER A 9 14.04 -6.92 8.22
C SER A 9 12.96 -5.85 8.09
N LYS A 10 12.95 -5.17 6.94
CA LYS A 10 11.85 -4.31 6.54
C LYS A 10 10.75 -5.31 6.26
N HIS A 11 10.01 -5.71 7.29
CA HIS A 11 8.84 -6.55 7.15
C HIS A 11 7.97 -5.88 6.10
N TYR A 12 8.01 -6.45 4.90
CA TYR A 12 7.31 -5.89 3.76
C TYR A 12 5.84 -6.08 4.06
N HIS A 13 5.17 -4.98 4.39
CA HIS A 13 3.75 -5.02 4.68
C HIS A 13 2.99 -5.24 3.38
N GLN A 14 2.60 -6.49 3.14
CA GLN A 14 1.75 -6.86 2.02
C GLN A 14 0.31 -6.47 2.33
N LEU A 15 -0.38 -5.90 1.35
CA LEU A 15 -1.83 -5.74 1.43
C LEU A 15 -2.48 -7.12 1.46
N ASN A 16 -3.32 -7.36 2.45
CA ASN A 16 -4.16 -8.54 2.51
C ASN A 16 -5.31 -8.43 1.49
N SER A 17 -6.01 -9.54 1.22
CA SER A 17 -7.08 -9.58 0.22
C SER A 17 -8.24 -8.63 0.54
N GLU A 18 -8.53 -8.42 1.82
CA GLU A 18 -9.58 -7.51 2.27
C GLU A 18 -9.23 -6.04 1.95
N GLN A 19 -8.01 -5.62 2.30
CA GLN A 19 -7.50 -4.28 2.00
C GLN A 19 -7.46 -4.04 0.49
N ARG A 20 -7.06 -5.04 -0.30
CA ARG A 20 -7.12 -4.93 -1.77
C ARG A 20 -8.54 -4.76 -2.28
N GLY A 21 -9.49 -5.53 -1.74
CA GLY A 21 -10.91 -5.37 -2.05
C GLY A 21 -11.46 -3.99 -1.69
N GLN A 22 -11.08 -3.45 -0.52
CA GLN A 22 -11.45 -2.11 -0.10
C GLN A 22 -10.86 -1.04 -1.04
N ILE A 23 -9.58 -1.16 -1.40
CA ILE A 23 -8.94 -0.25 -2.36
C ILE A 23 -9.69 -0.28 -3.70
N GLN A 24 -10.04 -1.47 -4.19
CA GLN A 24 -10.76 -1.61 -5.45
C GLN A 24 -12.17 -0.99 -5.37
N ALA A 25 -12.93 -1.27 -4.32
CA ALA A 25 -14.26 -0.68 -4.12
C ALA A 25 -14.22 0.86 -4.04
N LEU A 26 -13.19 1.44 -3.41
CA LEU A 26 -13.00 2.88 -3.35
C LEU A 26 -12.66 3.46 -4.73
N LEU A 27 -11.81 2.77 -5.51
CA LEU A 27 -11.51 3.16 -6.89
C LEU A 27 -12.76 3.09 -7.79
N ASP A 28 -13.55 2.03 -7.65
CA ASP A 28 -14.80 1.82 -8.41
C ASP A 28 -15.86 2.88 -8.05
N SER A 29 -15.86 3.37 -6.81
CA SER A 29 -16.69 4.52 -6.39
C SER A 29 -16.23 5.87 -6.95
N GLY A 30 -15.11 5.89 -7.68
CA GLY A 30 -14.52 7.09 -8.30
C GLY A 30 -13.49 7.81 -7.42
N ILE A 31 -13.15 7.29 -6.24
CA ILE A 31 -12.10 7.87 -5.40
C ILE A 31 -10.74 7.44 -5.92
N THR A 32 -10.06 8.35 -6.63
CA THR A 32 -8.72 8.09 -7.20
C THR A 32 -7.58 8.65 -6.36
N SER A 33 -7.89 9.38 -5.28
CA SER A 33 -6.88 9.98 -4.41
C SER A 33 -6.22 8.92 -3.52
N CYS A 34 -4.95 8.63 -3.79
CA CYS A 34 -4.16 7.69 -2.98
C CYS A 34 -4.10 8.07 -1.49
N THR A 35 -4.17 9.36 -1.16
CA THR A 35 -4.15 9.83 0.24
C THR A 35 -5.48 9.55 0.93
N ALA A 36 -6.60 9.74 0.24
CA ALA A 36 -7.92 9.44 0.80
C ALA A 36 -8.08 7.94 1.05
N ILE A 37 -7.70 7.12 0.06
CA ILE A 37 -7.71 5.65 0.19
C ILE A 37 -6.77 5.19 1.32
N ALA A 38 -5.60 5.82 1.46
CA ALA A 38 -4.66 5.51 2.53
C ALA A 38 -5.23 5.78 3.93
N GLN A 39 -5.98 6.87 4.09
CA GLN A 39 -6.65 7.20 5.36
C GLN A 39 -7.76 6.19 5.68
N GLU A 40 -8.52 5.76 4.67
CA GLU A 40 -9.62 4.81 4.83
C GLU A 40 -9.13 3.38 5.12
N VAL A 41 -8.16 2.90 4.33
CA VAL A 41 -7.61 1.53 4.41
C VAL A 41 -6.58 1.39 5.54
N GLY A 42 -6.12 2.50 6.12
CA GLY A 42 -5.13 2.51 7.19
C GLY A 42 -3.73 2.10 6.73
N CYS A 43 -3.37 2.38 5.47
CA CYS A 43 -2.07 2.04 4.91
C CYS A 43 -1.38 3.27 4.31
N HIS A 44 -0.07 3.18 4.05
CA HIS A 44 0.66 4.32 3.53
C HIS A 44 0.31 4.61 2.06
N LYS A 45 0.25 5.89 1.67
CA LYS A 45 -0.05 6.31 0.28
C LYS A 45 0.84 5.65 -0.78
N SER A 46 2.11 5.34 -0.43
CA SER A 46 3.02 4.66 -1.36
C SER A 46 2.66 3.19 -1.56
N THR A 47 1.97 2.55 -0.61
CA THR A 47 1.40 1.21 -0.76
C THR A 47 0.23 1.23 -1.73
N ILE A 48 -0.70 2.17 -1.59
CA ILE A 48 -1.82 2.37 -2.52
C ILE A 48 -1.32 2.64 -3.94
N SER A 49 -0.39 3.59 -4.10
CA SER A 49 0.17 3.91 -5.42
C SER A 49 0.84 2.71 -6.10
N ARG A 50 1.49 1.82 -5.33
CA ARG A 50 2.06 0.59 -5.88
C ARG A 50 0.99 -0.41 -6.28
N GLU A 51 -0.10 -0.55 -5.52
CA GLU A 51 -1.21 -1.44 -5.84
C GLU A 51 -1.93 -0.98 -7.11
N ILE A 52 -2.27 0.31 -7.21
CA ILE A 52 -2.90 0.90 -8.42
C ILE A 52 -2.01 0.67 -9.65
N ARG A 53 -0.69 0.90 -9.53
CA ARG A 53 0.24 0.70 -10.65
C ARG A 53 0.39 -0.77 -11.05
N ARG A 54 0.14 -1.71 -10.13
CA ARG A 54 0.17 -3.15 -10.45
C ARG A 54 -1.02 -3.59 -11.30
N GLY A 55 -2.11 -2.82 -11.33
CA GLY A 55 -3.28 -3.10 -12.17
C GLY A 55 -3.98 -4.41 -11.79
N SER A 56 -4.17 -4.64 -10.48
CA SER A 56 -5.05 -5.70 -9.99
C SER A 56 -6.49 -5.45 -10.43
#